data_AF-A0A372RIB4-F1
#
_entry.id   AF-A0A372RIB4-F1
#
_cell.length_a   1.000
_cell.length_b   1.000
_cell.length_c   1.000
_cell.angle_alpha   90.00
_cell.angle_beta   90.00
_cell.angle_gamma   90.00
#
_symmetry.space_group_name_H-M   'P 1'
#
loop_
_entity.id
_entity.type
_entity.pdbx_description
1 polymer ?
#
loop_
_entity_poly.entity_id
_entity_poly.type
_entity_poly.pdbx_seq_one_letter_code
_entity_poly.pdbx_strand_id
1 'polypeptide(L)' 'MGALYLAHSHELSAHMGIKATYDNLKDKYYWENILNDVEHYVKTCDECQRRGKPIGRNELHPIEVVEL' A
#
# COMPACT_ATOMS: atom_id res chain seq x y z
N MET A 1 5.74 -17.36 -1.70
CA MET A 1 5.90 -16.06 -1.01
C MET A 1 6.87 -15.22 -1.84
N GLY A 2 6.38 -14.41 -2.77
CA GLY A 2 7.19 -13.73 -3.79
C GLY A 2 7.38 -12.22 -3.54
N ALA A 3 8.01 -11.52 -4.49
CA ALA A 3 8.29 -10.09 -4.39
C ALA A 3 7.03 -9.22 -4.17
N LEU A 4 5.92 -9.55 -4.84
CA LEU A 4 4.63 -8.85 -4.67
C LEU A 4 4.07 -8.96 -3.24
N TYR A 5 4.17 -10.14 -2.63
CA TYR A 5 3.77 -10.35 -1.24
C TYR A 5 4.60 -9.48 -0.29
N LEU A 6 5.93 -9.52 -0.44
CA LEU A 6 6.83 -8.72 0.38
C LEU A 6 6.60 -7.22 0.22
N ALA A 7 6.27 -6.74 -0.98
CA ALA A 7 6.07 -5.31 -1.24
C ALA A 7 4.67 -4.78 -0.87
N HIS A 8 3.68 -5.65 -0.67
CA HIS A 8 2.29 -5.21 -0.45
C HIS A 8 1.56 -5.89 0.71
N SER A 9 1.72 -7.21 0.91
CA SER A 9 0.89 -8.00 1.85
C SER A 9 1.64 -8.57 3.05
N HIS A 10 2.95 -8.36 3.15
CA HIS A 10 3.70 -8.70 4.35
C HIS A 10 3.24 -7.82 5.52
N GLU A 11 3.28 -8.29 6.76
CA GLU A 11 2.80 -7.56 7.95
C GLU A 11 3.46 -6.18 8.13
N LEU A 12 4.71 -6.05 7.66
CA LEU A 12 5.47 -4.78 7.66
C LEU A 12 5.21 -3.90 6.43
N SER A 13 4.47 -4.41 5.46
CA SER A 13 4.09 -3.73 4.22
C SER A 13 2.66 -3.28 4.37
N ALA A 14 2.46 -1.99 4.55
CA ALA A 14 1.18 -1.41 4.95
C ALA A 14 0.15 -1.31 3.80
N HIS A 15 0.01 -2.36 2.97
CA HIS A 15 -0.97 -2.46 1.88
C HIS A 15 -1.03 -1.21 1.01
N MET A 16 0.15 -0.71 0.67
CA MET A 16 0.30 0.53 -0.08
C MET A 16 -0.31 0.42 -1.48
N GLY A 17 -0.77 1.54 -2.02
CA GLY A 17 -1.37 1.57 -3.35
C GLY A 17 -0.37 1.22 -4.45
N ILE A 18 -0.90 0.94 -5.65
CA ILE A 18 -0.18 0.50 -6.86
C ILE A 18 1.16 1.19 -7.06
N LYS A 19 1.16 2.54 -7.09
CA LYS A 19 2.39 3.32 -7.34
C LYS A 19 3.48 3.05 -6.31
N ALA A 20 3.12 3.03 -5.03
CA ALA A 20 4.07 2.81 -3.95
C ALA A 20 4.59 1.37 -3.93
N THR A 21 3.74 0.39 -4.22
CA THR A 21 4.17 -1.01 -4.40
C THR A 21 5.11 -1.16 -5.60
N TYR A 22 4.81 -0.52 -6.74
CA TYR A 22 5.69 -0.53 -7.91
C TYR A 22 7.02 0.16 -7.64
N ASP A 23 7.01 1.34 -7.01
CA ASP A 23 8.22 2.07 -6.63
C ASP A 23 9.09 1.26 -5.65
N ASN A 24 8.49 0.47 -4.75
CA ASN A 24 9.23 -0.42 -3.85
C ASN A 24 9.98 -1.53 -4.60
N LEU A 25 9.40 -2.02 -5.70
CA LEU A 25 9.89 -3.17 -6.46
C LEU A 25 10.88 -2.80 -7.56
N LYS A 26 10.61 -1.73 -8.31
CA LYS A 26 11.30 -1.40 -9.57
C LYS A 26 12.82 -1.22 -9.44
N ASP A 27 13.30 -0.85 -8.26
CA ASP A 27 14.74 -0.61 -8.01
C ASP A 27 15.49 -1.91 -7.66
N LYS A 28 14.77 -2.97 -7.27
CA LYS A 28 15.35 -4.23 -6.73
C LYS A 28 15.06 -5.44 -7.63
N TYR A 29 13.98 -5.38 -8.39
CA TYR A 29 13.47 -6.49 -9.19
C TYR A 29 13.05 -5.99 -10.57
N TYR A 30 13.20 -6.88 -11.55
CA TYR A 30 12.75 -6.65 -12.91
C TYR A 30 12.15 -7.93 -13.47
N TRP A 31 11.00 -7.80 -14.14
CA TRP A 31 10.44 -8.82 -15.02
C TRP A 31 9.52 -8.15 -16.04
N GLU A 32 9.17 -8.87 -17.09
CA GLU A 32 8.26 -8.38 -18.11
C GLU A 32 6.89 -8.06 -17.49
N ASN A 33 6.33 -6.90 -17.79
CA ASN A 33 5.01 -6.47 -17.30
C ASN A 33 4.89 -6.35 -15.77
N ILE A 34 5.99 -6.10 -15.04
CA ILE A 34 6.00 -5.86 -13.59
C ILE A 34 4.91 -4.87 -13.11
N LEU A 35 4.67 -3.79 -13.85
CA LEU A 35 3.63 -2.83 -13.49
C LEU A 35 2.22 -3.45 -13.57
N ASN A 36 1.94 -4.25 -14.62
CA ASN A 36 0.64 -4.89 -14.79
C ASN A 36 0.38 -5.91 -13.67
N ASP A 37 1.41 -6.66 -13.27
CA ASP A 37 1.30 -7.62 -12.18
C ASP A 37 1.09 -6.93 -10.83
N VAL A 38 1.78 -5.82 -10.58
CA VAL A 38 1.55 -4.98 -9.39
C VAL A 38 0.12 -4.44 -9.38
N GLU A 39 -0.34 -3.90 -10.51
CA GLU A 39 -1.71 -3.42 -10.64
C GLU A 39 -2.73 -4.52 -10.34
N HIS A 40 -2.57 -5.68 -10.96
CA HIS A 40 -3.45 -6.82 -10.77
C HIS A 40 -3.47 -7.25 -9.29
N TYR A 41 -2.28 -7.47 -8.71
CA TYR A 41 -2.13 -7.93 -7.34
C TYR A 41 -2.81 -6.98 -6.33
N VAL A 42 -2.56 -5.68 -6.43
CA VAL A 42 -3.14 -4.67 -5.52
C VAL A 42 -4.67 -4.55 -5.73
N LYS A 43 -5.15 -4.59 -6.98
CA LYS A 43 -6.60 -4.54 -7.30
C LYS A 43 -7.34 -5.78 -6.79
N THR A 44 -6.68 -6.93 -6.68
CA THR A 44 -7.27 -8.17 -6.16
C THR A 44 -6.99 -8.42 -4.68
N CYS A 45 -6.28 -7.52 -3.98
CA CYS A 45 -5.99 -7.68 -2.55
C CYS A 45 -7.26 -7.54 -1.71
N ASP A 46 -7.70 -8.63 -1.08
CA ASP A 46 -8.92 -8.71 -0.28
C ASP A 46 -8.97 -7.68 0.87
N GLU A 47 -7.88 -7.49 1.61
CA GLU A 47 -7.79 -6.50 2.69
C GLU A 47 -8.01 -5.08 2.18
N CYS A 48 -7.39 -4.73 1.05
CA CYS A 48 -7.57 -3.44 0.40
C CYS A 48 -9.02 -3.25 -0.09
N GLN A 49 -9.61 -4.27 -0.71
CA GLN A 49 -10.96 -4.19 -1.27
C GLN A 49 -12.03 -4.10 -0.17
N ARG A 50 -11.85 -4.78 0.97
CA ARG A 50 -12.76 -4.69 2.13
C ARG A 50 -12.77 -3.30 2.76
N ARG A 51 -11.62 -2.62 2.80
CA ARG A 51 -11.52 -1.25 3.37
C ARG A 51 -12.35 -0.23 2.58
N GLY A 52 -12.53 -0.43 1.27
CA GLY A 52 -13.26 0.48 0.40
C GLY A 52 -12.57 1.83 0.19
N LYS A 53 -13.29 2.78 -0.42
CA LYS A 53 -12.78 4.13 -0.65
C LYS A 53 -12.78 4.95 0.65
N PRO A 54 -11.74 5.77 0.93
CA PRO A 54 -11.76 6.68 2.06
C PRO A 54 -12.99 7.59 1.99
N ILE A 55 -13.76 7.69 3.08
CA ILE A 55 -15.05 8.41 3.13
C ILE A 55 -14.82 9.92 3.40
N GLY A 56 -13.69 10.47 2.95
CA GLY A 56 -13.31 11.88 3.16
C GLY A 56 -12.11 12.06 4.09
N ARG A 57 -11.74 13.32 4.30
CA ARG A 57 -10.75 13.74 5.29
C ARG A 57 -11.51 14.42 6.42
N ASN A 58 -11.44 13.85 7.62
CA ASN A 58 -11.92 14.55 8.81
C ASN A 58 -10.95 15.70 9.13
N GLU A 59 -11.46 16.76 9.75
CA GLU A 59 -10.62 17.84 10.24
C GLU A 59 -9.67 17.32 11.33
N LEU A 60 -8.39 17.66 11.19
CA LEU A 60 -7.39 17.35 12.20
C LEU A 60 -7.60 18.33 13.36
N HIS A 61 -7.94 17.80 14.53
CA HIS A 61 -8.05 18.59 15.75
C HIS A 61 -6.68 18.58 16.45
N PRO A 62 -6.11 19.74 16.83
CA PRO A 62 -4.87 19.79 17.58
C PRO A 62 -5.03 19.05 18.92
N ILE A 63 -4.02 18.26 19.29
CA ILE A 63 -3.90 17.71 20.64
C ILE A 63 -3.33 18.81 21.53
N GLU A 64 -3.99 19.15 22.64
CA GLU A 64 -3.45 20.10 23.59
C GLU A 64 -2.15 19.57 24.19
N VAL A 65 -1.10 20.40 24.14
CA VAL A 65 0.18 20.08 24.77
C VAL A 65 0.02 20.34 26.26
N VAL A 66 -0.05 19.28 27.06
CA VAL A 66 0.06 19.40 28.51
C VAL A 66 1.55 19.62 28.83
N GLU A 67 1.91 20.83 29.22
CA GLU A 67 3.22 21.07 29.83
C GLU A 67 3.27 20.34 31.18
N LEU A 68 4.26 19.46 31.35
CA LEU A 68 4.53 18.72 32.59
C LEU A 68 5.31 19.57 33.58
#